data_AF-K9U604-F1
#
_entry.id   AF-K9U604-F1
#
_cell.length_a   1.000
_cell.length_b   1.000
_cell.length_c   1.000
_cell.angle_alpha   90.00
_cell.angle_beta   90.00
_cell.angle_gamma   90.00
#
_symmetry.space_group_name_H-M   'P 1'
#
loop_
_entity.id
_entity.type
_entity.pdbx_description
1 polymer ?
#
loop_
_entity_poly.entity_id
_entity_poly.type
_entity_poly.pdbx_seq_one_letter_code
_entity_poly.pdbx_strand_id
1 'polypeptide(L)'
;MPHSANLIGGVSIGEMKLPQPLANLSADYNQLKLNVFLLADYKFYPQQIVSLEKTWGGVRIRHTVAEYPANIVFLTQSTQSFFDCIKQAGFLPAARVEEFPRRNGSPIYWQVVVSALVLWNIFLLVCANYSYLNLSVSTLSLPFWFVLFVSISVQRSRFVQSFFLKPNRHIEEVAPVFRFLALVSSLFAVLFVVRGLI
;
A
#
# COMPACT_ATOMS: atom_id res chain seq x y z
N MET A 1 -20.76 6.10 -35.61
CA MET A 1 -19.35 5.68 -35.73
C MET A 1 -18.72 5.87 -34.36
N PRO A 2 -18.05 4.87 -33.75
CA PRO A 2 -17.38 5.11 -32.47
C PRO A 2 -16.28 6.14 -32.68
N HIS A 3 -16.36 7.28 -31.99
CA HIS A 3 -15.34 8.31 -32.03
C HIS A 3 -14.24 7.92 -31.04
N SER A 4 -13.23 7.19 -31.52
CA SER A 4 -12.02 6.94 -30.72
C SER A 4 -11.21 8.24 -30.65
N ALA A 5 -11.03 8.78 -29.45
CA ALA A 5 -10.22 9.97 -29.21
C ALA A 5 -8.84 9.58 -28.66
N ASN A 6 -7.77 10.21 -29.16
CA ASN A 6 -6.39 9.89 -28.79
C ASN A 6 -5.65 11.14 -28.30
N LEU A 7 -4.83 10.97 -27.27
CA LEU A 7 -4.02 12.04 -26.67
C LEU A 7 -2.65 11.50 -26.26
N ILE A 8 -1.59 12.18 -26.70
CA ILE A 8 -0.20 11.83 -26.37
C ILE A 8 0.27 12.68 -25.19
N GLY A 9 0.85 12.03 -24.19
CA GLY A 9 1.29 12.63 -22.93
C GLY A 9 2.44 11.87 -22.29
N GLY A 10 2.64 12.13 -21.01
CA GLY A 10 3.50 11.32 -20.14
C GLY A 10 2.66 10.49 -19.18
N VAL A 11 3.31 9.74 -18.30
CA VAL A 11 2.62 8.96 -17.26
C VAL A 11 3.46 8.91 -15.99
N SER A 12 2.80 8.95 -14.84
CA SER A 12 3.41 8.57 -13.56
C SER A 12 2.70 7.34 -13.02
N ILE A 13 3.48 6.29 -12.76
CA ILE A 13 3.01 4.98 -12.31
C ILE A 13 3.74 4.63 -11.02
N GLY A 14 3.01 4.64 -9.90
CA GLY A 14 3.63 4.46 -8.58
C GLY A 14 4.64 5.57 -8.29
N GLU A 15 5.93 5.20 -8.21
CA GLU A 15 7.06 6.12 -8.03
C GLU A 15 7.76 6.49 -9.34
N MET A 16 7.51 5.76 -10.42
CA MET A 16 8.10 6.07 -11.72
C MET A 16 7.35 7.21 -12.40
N LYS A 17 8.11 8.08 -13.07
CA LYS A 17 7.58 9.18 -13.88
C LYS A 17 8.24 9.16 -15.24
N LEU A 18 7.42 9.05 -16.28
CA LEU A 18 7.82 9.09 -17.68
C LEU A 18 7.30 10.38 -18.31
N PRO A 19 8.19 11.23 -18.86
CA PRO A 19 7.79 12.48 -19.49
C PRO A 19 7.03 12.25 -20.81
N GLN A 20 6.38 13.30 -21.30
CA GLN A 20 5.81 13.32 -22.65
C GLN A 20 6.94 13.22 -23.70
N PRO A 21 6.77 12.49 -24.82
CA PRO A 21 5.58 11.80 -25.33
C PRO A 21 5.58 10.27 -25.13
N LEU A 22 6.01 9.78 -23.94
CA LEU A 22 6.17 8.35 -23.71
C LEU A 22 4.89 7.59 -23.33
N ALA A 23 3.74 8.25 -23.30
CA ALA A 23 2.45 7.61 -23.06
C ALA A 23 1.39 8.08 -24.06
N ASN A 24 0.56 7.16 -24.53
CA ASN A 24 -0.58 7.43 -25.38
C ASN A 24 -1.87 7.00 -24.68
N LEU A 25 -2.82 7.91 -24.59
CA LEU A 25 -4.14 7.67 -24.05
C LEU A 25 -5.14 7.59 -25.20
N SER A 26 -5.84 6.47 -25.31
CA SER A 26 -6.92 6.25 -26.27
C SER A 26 -8.22 6.01 -25.51
N ALA A 27 -9.26 6.77 -25.81
CA ALA A 27 -10.58 6.61 -25.22
C ALA A 27 -11.60 6.21 -26.29
N ASP A 28 -12.48 5.28 -25.92
CA ASP A 28 -13.68 4.89 -26.66
C ASP A 28 -14.82 4.68 -25.65
N TYR A 29 -16.07 4.58 -26.10
CA TYR A 29 -17.24 4.49 -25.21
C TYR A 29 -17.17 3.34 -24.20
N ASN A 30 -16.50 2.24 -24.58
CA ASN A 30 -16.36 1.04 -23.76
C ASN A 30 -15.01 0.89 -23.05
N GLN A 31 -13.97 1.63 -23.46
CA GLN A 31 -12.62 1.38 -22.98
C GLN A 31 -11.77 2.65 -22.95
N LEU A 32 -11.03 2.82 -21.86
CA LEU A 32 -9.92 3.76 -21.75
C LEU A 32 -8.62 2.97 -21.77
N LYS A 33 -7.79 3.18 -22.78
CA LYS A 33 -6.48 2.53 -22.94
C LYS A 33 -5.37 3.52 -22.69
N LEU A 34 -4.39 3.11 -21.91
CA LEU A 34 -3.17 3.85 -21.66
C LEU A 34 -2.00 2.96 -22.08
N ASN A 35 -1.43 3.27 -23.24
CA ASN A 35 -0.24 2.61 -23.76
C ASN A 35 0.99 3.39 -23.31
N VAL A 36 1.91 2.72 -22.63
CA VAL A 36 3.16 3.29 -22.18
C VAL A 36 4.28 2.69 -23.02
N PHE A 37 5.01 3.56 -23.71
CA PHE A 37 6.03 3.15 -24.68
C PHE A 37 7.02 2.17 -24.05
N LEU A 38 7.10 0.96 -24.61
CA LEU A 38 8.00 -0.14 -24.20
C LEU A 38 7.83 -0.67 -22.76
N LEU A 39 6.79 -0.26 -22.01
CA LEU A 39 6.59 -0.71 -20.63
C LEU A 39 5.36 -1.61 -20.47
N ALA A 40 4.16 -1.07 -20.74
CA ALA A 40 2.91 -1.74 -20.43
C ALA A 40 1.71 -1.07 -21.11
N ASP A 41 0.68 -1.88 -21.34
CA ASP A 41 -0.64 -1.45 -21.79
C ASP A 41 -1.67 -1.63 -20.69
N TYR A 42 -2.26 -0.53 -20.21
CA TYR A 42 -3.35 -0.57 -19.26
C TYR A 42 -4.68 -0.36 -19.98
N LYS A 43 -5.64 -1.25 -19.73
CA LYS A 43 -6.97 -1.19 -20.33
C LYS A 43 -8.01 -1.13 -19.22
N PHE A 44 -8.81 -0.08 -19.23
CA PHE A 44 -9.83 0.16 -18.23
C PHE A 44 -11.21 0.15 -18.88
N TYR A 45 -12.15 -0.55 -18.27
CA TYR A 45 -13.57 -0.46 -18.62
C TYR A 45 -14.27 0.60 -17.75
N PRO A 46 -15.40 1.18 -18.20
CA PRO A 46 -16.22 2.11 -17.42
C PRO A 46 -16.47 1.66 -15.97
N GLN A 47 -16.83 0.39 -15.80
CA GLN A 47 -17.12 -0.27 -14.51
C GLN A 47 -15.88 -0.45 -13.63
N GLN A 48 -14.69 -0.16 -14.15
CA GLN A 48 -13.44 -0.27 -13.43
C GLN A 48 -12.83 1.08 -13.07
N ILE A 49 -13.40 2.20 -13.52
CA ILE A 49 -12.92 3.53 -13.17
C ILE A 49 -13.86 4.14 -12.15
N VAL A 50 -13.32 4.45 -10.98
CA VAL A 50 -14.06 5.08 -9.88
C VAL A 50 -14.14 6.58 -10.08
N SER A 51 -13.01 7.21 -10.42
CA SER A 51 -12.96 8.65 -10.64
C SER A 51 -11.75 9.04 -11.48
N LEU A 52 -11.87 10.21 -12.12
CA LEU A 52 -10.82 10.87 -12.87
C LEU A 52 -10.56 12.23 -12.21
N GLU A 53 -9.45 12.35 -11.48
CA GLU A 53 -9.18 13.50 -10.62
C GLU A 53 -8.10 14.40 -11.23
N LYS A 54 -8.37 15.71 -11.30
CA LYS A 54 -7.36 16.69 -11.69
C LYS A 54 -6.27 16.77 -10.63
N THR A 55 -5.02 16.77 -11.07
CA THR A 55 -3.83 16.90 -10.23
C THR A 55 -2.88 17.95 -10.80
N TRP A 56 -1.87 18.36 -10.03
CA TRP A 56 -0.94 19.44 -10.39
C TRP A 56 -0.16 19.19 -11.70
N GLY A 57 -0.05 17.94 -12.16
CA GLY A 57 0.68 17.58 -13.39
C GLY A 57 -0.14 16.80 -14.43
N GLY A 58 -1.45 16.65 -14.25
CA GLY A 58 -2.26 15.81 -15.13
C GLY A 58 -3.53 15.26 -14.48
N VAL A 59 -3.97 14.08 -14.90
CA VAL A 59 -5.18 13.43 -14.40
C VAL A 59 -4.86 12.10 -13.76
N ARG A 60 -5.24 11.94 -12.49
CA ARG A 60 -5.15 10.67 -11.77
C ARG A 60 -6.35 9.80 -12.12
N ILE A 61 -6.06 8.58 -12.54
CA ILE A 61 -7.05 7.56 -12.87
C ILE A 61 -7.22 6.66 -11.64
N ARG A 62 -8.35 6.78 -10.94
CA ARG A 62 -8.70 5.87 -9.86
C ARG A 62 -9.46 4.68 -10.41
N HIS A 63 -8.97 3.47 -10.17
CA HIS A 63 -9.53 2.27 -10.74
C HIS A 63 -9.69 1.13 -9.74
N THR A 64 -10.51 0.14 -10.11
CA THR A 64 -10.79 -1.07 -9.33
C THR A 64 -10.03 -2.32 -9.79
N VAL A 65 -9.12 -2.20 -10.76
CA VAL A 65 -8.29 -3.32 -11.22
C VAL A 65 -7.18 -3.64 -10.22
N ALA A 66 -7.22 -4.82 -9.59
CA ALA A 66 -6.28 -5.22 -8.54
C ALA A 66 -4.83 -5.39 -9.05
N GLU A 67 -4.66 -5.84 -10.30
CA GLU A 67 -3.36 -6.10 -10.94
C GLU A 67 -2.61 -4.80 -11.31
N TYR A 68 -3.32 -3.67 -11.35
CA TYR A 68 -2.75 -2.41 -11.79
C TYR A 68 -2.18 -1.58 -10.61
N PRO A 69 -1.16 -0.74 -10.87
CA PRO A 69 -0.63 0.21 -9.89
C PRO A 69 -1.70 1.20 -9.41
N ALA A 70 -1.86 1.41 -8.09
CA ALA A 70 -2.95 2.24 -7.54
C ALA A 70 -2.83 3.71 -7.90
N ASN A 71 -1.61 4.18 -8.17
CA ASN A 71 -1.36 5.55 -8.58
C ASN A 71 -0.94 5.55 -10.04
N ILE A 72 -1.90 5.77 -10.93
CA ILE A 72 -1.67 6.03 -12.34
C ILE A 72 -2.12 7.46 -12.61
N VAL A 73 -1.18 8.30 -13.03
CA VAL A 73 -1.43 9.68 -13.39
C VAL A 73 -1.01 9.88 -14.84
N PHE A 74 -1.96 10.20 -15.71
CA PHE A 74 -1.64 10.62 -17.07
C PHE A 74 -1.18 12.08 -17.04
N LEU A 75 0.06 12.33 -17.47
CA LEU A 75 0.66 13.66 -17.46
C LEU A 75 0.35 14.35 -18.78
N THR A 76 -0.25 15.53 -18.69
CA THR A 76 -0.61 16.35 -19.85
C THR A 76 -0.42 17.82 -19.51
N GLN A 77 -0.03 18.61 -20.51
CA GLN A 77 0.09 20.07 -20.38
C GLN A 77 -1.28 20.72 -20.13
N SER A 78 -2.34 20.13 -20.67
CA SER A 78 -3.72 20.57 -20.46
C SER A 78 -4.55 19.43 -19.89
N THR A 79 -4.98 19.56 -18.64
CA THR A 79 -5.98 18.66 -18.05
C THR A 79 -7.30 18.74 -18.81
N GLN A 80 -7.61 19.89 -19.40
CA GLN A 80 -8.85 20.10 -20.13
C GLN A 80 -8.90 19.23 -21.39
N SER A 81 -7.78 19.12 -22.13
CA SER A 81 -7.73 18.26 -23.31
C SER A 81 -7.96 16.78 -23.00
N PHE A 82 -7.58 16.32 -21.79
CA PHE A 82 -7.90 14.97 -21.32
C PHE A 82 -9.41 14.78 -21.12
N PHE A 83 -10.08 15.71 -20.43
CA PHE A 83 -11.52 15.60 -20.21
C PHE A 83 -12.32 15.79 -21.50
N ASP A 84 -11.86 16.66 -22.40
CA ASP A 84 -12.49 16.84 -23.71
C ASP A 84 -12.33 15.58 -24.56
N CYS A 85 -11.16 14.92 -24.53
CA CYS A 85 -10.93 13.62 -25.17
C CYS A 85 -11.89 12.54 -24.65
N ILE A 86 -12.04 12.42 -23.33
CA ILE A 86 -12.96 11.45 -22.72
C ILE A 86 -14.43 11.75 -23.04
N LYS A 87 -14.83 13.02 -23.00
CA LYS A 87 -16.19 13.44 -23.36
C LYS A 87 -16.48 13.18 -24.83
N GLN A 88 -15.55 13.48 -25.73
CA GLN A 88 -15.67 13.21 -27.17
C GLN A 88 -15.80 11.70 -27.46
N ALA A 89 -15.10 10.87 -26.70
CA ALA A 89 -15.21 9.42 -26.78
C ALA A 89 -16.49 8.84 -26.16
N GLY A 90 -17.25 9.62 -25.39
CA GLY A 90 -18.44 9.16 -24.68
C GLY A 90 -18.16 8.20 -23.53
N PHE A 91 -16.92 8.16 -23.03
CA PHE A 91 -16.53 7.28 -21.92
C PHE A 91 -17.03 7.86 -20.59
N LEU A 92 -17.84 7.08 -19.86
CA LEU A 92 -18.41 7.47 -18.57
C LEU A 92 -17.96 6.51 -17.47
N PRO A 93 -17.19 6.95 -16.46
CA PRO A 93 -16.86 6.13 -15.30
C PRO A 93 -18.13 5.65 -14.57
N ALA A 94 -18.18 4.36 -14.24
CA ALA A 94 -19.36 3.71 -13.66
C ALA A 94 -19.04 2.85 -12.42
N ALA A 95 -17.76 2.71 -12.04
CA ALA A 95 -17.40 1.94 -10.87
C ALA A 95 -17.84 2.66 -9.59
N ARG A 96 -18.35 1.90 -8.61
CA ARG A 96 -18.69 2.46 -7.30
C ARG A 96 -17.45 2.51 -6.42
N VAL A 97 -17.38 3.50 -5.54
CA VAL A 97 -16.27 3.62 -4.56
C VAL A 97 -16.17 2.38 -3.66
N GLU A 98 -17.30 1.70 -3.40
CA GLU A 98 -17.35 0.46 -2.62
C GLU A 98 -16.67 -0.73 -3.30
N GLU A 99 -16.45 -0.67 -4.62
CA GLU A 99 -15.84 -1.73 -5.43
C GLU A 99 -14.31 -1.60 -5.52
N PHE A 100 -13.69 -0.70 -4.74
CA PHE A 100 -12.24 -0.62 -4.66
C PHE A 100 -11.66 -1.98 -4.25
N PRO A 101 -10.79 -2.59 -5.08
CA PRO A 101 -10.25 -3.91 -4.82
C PRO A 101 -9.40 -3.83 -3.55
N ARG A 102 -9.70 -4.71 -2.60
CA ARG A 102 -8.73 -5.07 -1.57
C ARG A 102 -7.56 -5.74 -2.28
N ARG A 103 -6.53 -4.96 -2.60
CA ARG A 103 -5.40 -5.42 -3.43
C ARG A 103 -4.77 -6.67 -2.80
N ASN A 104 -4.76 -7.76 -3.55
CA ASN A 104 -4.06 -9.00 -3.17
C ASN A 104 -2.55 -8.74 -2.99
N GLY A 105 -1.99 -9.31 -1.93
CA GLY A 105 -0.57 -9.19 -1.54
C GLY A 105 -0.38 -8.60 -0.15
N SER A 106 0.68 -9.03 0.56
CA SER A 106 0.95 -8.59 1.93
C SER A 106 1.11 -7.05 1.99
N PRO A 107 0.34 -6.37 2.87
CA PRO A 107 0.40 -4.92 3.07
C PRO A 107 1.70 -4.45 3.76
N ILE A 108 2.47 -5.39 4.32
CA ILE A 108 3.72 -5.14 5.05
C ILE A 108 4.91 -5.34 4.12
N TYR A 109 5.99 -4.57 4.31
CA TYR A 109 7.27 -4.84 3.64
C TYR A 109 7.83 -6.21 4.07
N TRP A 110 8.26 -7.02 3.10
CA TRP A 110 8.86 -8.33 3.41
C TRP A 110 10.10 -8.20 4.30
N GLN A 111 10.87 -7.12 4.14
CA GLN A 111 12.02 -6.79 4.97
C GLN A 111 11.66 -6.67 6.45
N VAL A 112 10.50 -6.09 6.76
CA VAL A 112 10.02 -5.95 8.15
C VAL A 112 9.69 -7.31 8.75
N VAL A 113 9.06 -8.20 7.96
CA VAL A 113 8.74 -9.56 8.39
C VAL A 113 10.01 -10.37 8.65
N VAL A 114 10.98 -10.31 7.73
CA VAL A 114 12.27 -11.00 7.88
C VAL A 114 13.05 -10.46 9.08
N SER A 115 13.15 -9.14 9.23
CA SER A 115 13.82 -8.52 10.37
C SER A 115 13.17 -8.90 11.70
N ALA A 116 11.84 -8.92 11.77
CA ALA A 116 11.12 -9.37 12.96
C ALA A 116 11.43 -10.84 13.29
N LEU A 117 11.49 -11.71 12.28
CA LEU A 117 11.80 -13.13 12.45
C LEU A 117 13.24 -13.36 12.91
N VAL A 118 14.22 -12.64 12.34
CA VAL A 118 15.62 -12.68 12.77
C VAL A 118 15.75 -12.19 14.22
N LEU A 119 15.14 -11.06 14.55
CA LEU A 119 15.22 -10.45 15.88
C LEU A 119 14.55 -11.35 16.93
N TRP A 120 13.45 -12.01 16.56
CA TRP A 120 12.79 -13.01 17.40
C TRP A 120 13.70 -14.22 17.68
N ASN A 121 14.40 -14.73 16.66
CA ASN A 121 15.31 -15.86 16.84
C ASN A 121 16.53 -15.50 17.71
N ILE A 122 17.12 -14.32 17.51
CA ILE A 122 18.18 -13.81 18.38
C ILE A 122 17.69 -13.77 19.83
N PHE A 123 16.47 -13.30 20.04
CA PHE A 123 15.93 -13.24 21.39
C PHE A 123 15.71 -14.62 22.01
N LEU A 124 15.20 -15.60 21.26
CA LEU A 124 15.08 -16.98 21.73
C LEU A 124 16.44 -17.57 22.13
N LEU A 125 17.50 -17.26 21.38
CA LEU A 125 18.86 -17.71 21.73
C LEU A 125 19.37 -17.04 23.02
N VAL A 126 19.13 -15.75 23.21
CA VAL A 126 19.48 -15.06 24.46
C VAL A 126 18.68 -15.64 25.64
N CYS A 127 17.39 -15.92 25.44
CA CYS A 127 16.54 -16.57 26.44
C CYS A 127 17.02 -17.98 26.77
N ALA A 128 17.39 -18.79 25.78
CA ALA A 128 17.86 -20.15 26.01
C ALA A 128 19.16 -20.20 26.83
N ASN A 129 19.98 -19.16 26.73
CA ASN A 129 21.27 -19.06 27.43
C ASN A 129 21.22 -18.13 28.66
N TYR A 130 20.03 -17.78 29.17
CA TYR A 130 19.88 -16.78 30.22
C TYR A 130 20.64 -17.10 31.51
N SER A 131 20.73 -18.39 31.88
CA SER A 131 21.49 -18.86 33.05
C SER A 131 23.00 -18.68 32.87
N TYR A 132 23.52 -18.83 31.66
CA TYR A 132 24.94 -18.59 31.36
C TYR A 132 25.28 -17.10 31.31
N LEU A 133 24.30 -16.26 30.99
CA LEU A 133 24.44 -14.81 30.88
C LEU A 133 24.14 -14.06 32.18
N ASN A 134 23.87 -14.77 33.28
CA ASN A 134 23.45 -14.20 34.58
C ASN A 134 22.29 -13.20 34.45
N LEU A 135 21.37 -13.43 33.51
CA LEU A 135 20.23 -12.54 33.28
C LEU A 135 19.11 -12.85 34.27
N SER A 136 18.52 -11.80 34.81
CA SER A 136 17.35 -11.92 35.68
C SER A 136 16.11 -12.34 34.88
N VAL A 137 15.18 -13.05 35.52
CA VAL A 137 13.92 -13.48 34.91
C VAL A 137 13.10 -12.28 34.41
N SER A 138 13.21 -11.12 35.07
CA SER A 138 12.57 -9.88 34.64
C SER A 138 13.17 -9.32 33.34
N THR A 139 14.45 -9.53 33.08
CA THR A 139 15.10 -9.15 31.80
C THR A 139 14.50 -9.91 30.61
N LEU A 140 13.97 -11.12 30.82
CA LEU A 140 13.29 -11.91 29.79
C LEU A 140 11.95 -11.30 29.35
N SER A 141 11.38 -10.38 30.13
CA SER A 141 10.15 -9.68 29.76
C SER A 141 10.35 -8.58 28.69
N LEU A 142 11.60 -8.11 28.50
CA LEU A 142 11.90 -6.91 27.70
C LEU A 142 11.38 -6.96 26.26
N PRO A 143 11.46 -8.07 25.52
CA PRO A 143 10.97 -8.08 24.14
C PRO A 143 9.47 -8.18 24.01
N PHE A 144 8.80 -8.75 25.02
CA PHE A 144 7.35 -8.67 25.06
C PHE A 144 6.90 -7.22 25.25
N TRP A 145 7.60 -6.45 26.11
CA TRP A 145 7.41 -5.00 26.21
C TRP A 145 7.73 -4.27 24.91
N PHE A 146 8.81 -4.66 24.22
CA PHE A 146 9.17 -4.08 22.92
C PHE A 146 8.10 -4.35 21.86
N VAL A 147 7.66 -5.59 21.68
CA VAL A 147 6.62 -5.96 20.71
C VAL A 147 5.30 -5.27 21.04
N LEU A 148 4.95 -5.15 22.32
CA LEU A 148 3.78 -4.41 22.78
C LEU A 148 3.89 -2.92 22.40
N PHE A 149 5.04 -2.31 22.68
CA PHE A 149 5.29 -0.90 22.36
C PHE A 149 5.22 -0.65 20.85
N VAL A 150 5.86 -1.49 20.03
CA VAL A 150 5.81 -1.40 18.57
C VAL A 150 4.36 -1.58 18.07
N SER A 151 3.64 -2.57 18.59
CA SER A 151 2.26 -2.85 18.17
C SER A 151 1.29 -1.70 18.47
N ILE A 152 1.47 -1.00 19.59
CA ILE A 152 0.70 0.20 19.93
C ILE A 152 1.14 1.39 19.07
N SER A 153 2.46 1.55 18.88
CA SER A 153 3.04 2.67 18.13
C SER A 153 2.62 2.65 16.66
N VAL A 154 2.64 1.48 16.02
CA VAL A 154 2.14 1.28 14.64
C VAL A 154 0.67 1.68 14.52
N GLN A 155 -0.17 1.40 15.52
CA GLN A 155 -1.59 1.74 15.46
C GLN A 155 -1.87 3.24 15.65
N ARG A 156 -1.00 3.97 16.37
CA ARG A 156 -1.21 5.39 16.70
C ARG A 156 -0.49 6.37 15.78
N SER A 157 0.69 6.02 15.27
CA SER A 157 1.57 6.97 14.59
C SER A 157 1.69 6.70 13.10
N ARG A 158 1.35 7.70 12.27
CA ARG A 158 1.54 7.65 10.81
C ARG A 158 3.01 7.51 10.40
N PHE A 159 3.91 8.08 11.18
CA PHE A 159 5.35 7.98 10.94
C PHE A 159 5.85 6.54 11.11
N VAL A 160 5.38 5.84 12.16
CA VAL A 160 5.73 4.43 12.37
C VAL A 160 5.06 3.58 11.31
N GLN A 161 3.80 3.88 10.94
CA GLN A 161 3.10 3.16 9.87
C GLN A 161 3.86 3.16 8.54
N SER A 162 4.50 4.27 8.15
CA SER A 162 5.24 4.33 6.88
C SER A 162 6.47 3.41 6.83
N PHE A 163 7.02 3.00 7.97
CA PHE A 163 8.10 2.00 8.01
C PHE A 163 7.59 0.57 7.80
N PHE A 164 6.36 0.27 8.22
CA PHE A 164 5.81 -1.09 8.20
C PHE A 164 4.97 -1.35 6.96
N LEU A 165 4.20 -0.35 6.51
CA LEU A 165 3.24 -0.46 5.42
C LEU A 165 3.84 -0.02 4.10
N LYS A 166 3.53 -0.77 3.04
CA LYS A 166 3.77 -0.33 1.66
C LYS A 166 3.00 0.98 1.37
N PRO A 167 3.51 1.84 0.48
CA PRO A 167 2.86 3.10 0.17
C PRO A 167 1.43 2.86 -0.35
N ASN A 168 0.49 3.69 0.11
CA ASN A 168 -0.94 3.61 -0.18
C ASN A 168 -1.66 2.36 0.39
N ARG A 169 -1.18 1.77 1.49
CA ARG A 169 -1.91 0.75 2.26
C ARG A 169 -2.47 1.34 3.56
N HIS A 170 -3.64 0.86 3.97
CA HIS A 170 -4.31 1.34 5.18
C HIS A 170 -3.95 0.49 6.40
N ILE A 171 -3.80 1.15 7.57
CA ILE A 171 -3.53 0.47 8.84
C ILE A 171 -4.60 -0.55 9.21
N GLU A 172 -5.84 -0.33 8.77
CA GLU A 172 -6.98 -1.22 9.02
C GLU A 172 -6.77 -2.63 8.47
N GLU A 173 -5.94 -2.78 7.42
CA GLU A 173 -5.61 -4.09 6.84
C GLU A 173 -4.76 -4.96 7.79
N VAL A 174 -3.94 -4.34 8.64
CA VAL A 174 -3.00 -5.03 9.55
C VAL A 174 -3.34 -4.87 11.03
N ALA A 175 -4.27 -3.97 11.36
CA ALA A 175 -4.70 -3.70 12.72
C ALA A 175 -5.10 -4.96 13.50
N PRO A 176 -5.81 -5.96 12.93
CA PRO A 176 -6.12 -7.20 13.64
C PRO A 176 -4.86 -7.95 14.11
N VAL A 177 -3.83 -8.03 13.26
CA VAL A 177 -2.57 -8.71 13.57
C VAL A 177 -1.81 -7.99 14.68
N PHE A 178 -1.70 -6.66 14.60
CA PHE A 178 -1.03 -5.87 15.65
C PHE A 178 -1.80 -5.86 16.97
N ARG A 179 -3.14 -5.89 16.95
CA ARG A 179 -3.95 -6.04 18.17
C ARG A 179 -3.74 -7.41 18.81
N PHE A 180 -3.70 -8.47 18.01
CA PHE A 180 -3.40 -9.81 18.49
C PHE A 180 -1.99 -9.89 19.10
N LEU A 181 -0.98 -9.35 18.42
CA LEU A 181 0.39 -9.27 18.94
C LEU A 181 0.47 -8.49 20.24
N ALA A 182 -0.24 -7.35 20.35
CA ALA A 182 -0.27 -6.56 21.57
C ALA A 182 -0.90 -7.33 22.74
N LEU A 183 -1.98 -8.09 22.49
CA LEU A 183 -2.66 -8.89 23.50
C LEU A 183 -1.79 -10.06 23.98
N VAL A 184 -1.20 -10.81 23.04
CA VAL A 184 -0.31 -11.93 23.40
C VAL A 184 0.92 -11.41 24.14
N SER A 185 1.52 -10.33 23.67
CA SER A 185 2.73 -9.76 24.28
C SER A 185 2.44 -9.16 25.67
N SER A 186 1.28 -8.53 25.89
CA SER A 186 0.92 -8.02 27.22
C SER A 186 0.77 -9.16 28.23
N LEU A 187 0.12 -10.26 27.84
CA LEU A 187 -0.06 -11.43 28.68
C LEU A 187 1.28 -12.02 29.11
N PHE A 188 2.19 -12.27 28.15
CA PHE A 188 3.51 -12.80 28.46
C PHE A 188 4.35 -11.83 29.30
N ALA A 189 4.33 -10.53 28.99
CA ALA A 189 5.06 -9.54 29.78
C ALA A 189 4.65 -9.56 31.26
N VAL A 190 3.34 -9.63 31.54
CA VAL A 190 2.82 -9.72 32.92
C VAL A 190 3.24 -11.02 33.59
N LEU A 191 3.13 -12.16 32.92
CA LEU A 191 3.51 -13.47 33.47
C LEU A 191 4.99 -13.52 33.87
N PHE A 192 5.88 -12.99 33.04
CA PHE A 192 7.32 -12.95 33.35
C PHE A 192 7.64 -11.99 34.50
N VAL A 193 6.96 -10.85 34.60
CA VAL A 193 7.12 -9.92 35.72
C VAL A 193 6.67 -10.57 37.04
N VAL A 194 5.48 -11.19 37.06
CA VAL A 194 4.97 -11.88 38.25
C VAL A 194 5.91 -13.01 38.68
N ARG A 195 6.38 -13.82 37.72
CA ARG A 195 7.35 -14.89 38.00
C ARG A 195 8.71 -14.36 38.47
N GLY A 196 9.11 -13.15 38.08
CA GLY A 196 10.35 -12.53 38.57
C GLY A 196 10.23 -11.92 39.97
N LEU A 197 9.01 -11.75 40.49
CA LEU A 197 8.73 -11.20 41.82
C LEU A 197 8.54 -12.27 42.90
N ILE A 198 8.23 -13.50 42.51
CA ILE A 198 8.04 -14.68 43.38
C ILE A 198 9.34 -15.48 43.42
#